data_AF-A0A318CMF2-F1
#
_entry.id   AF-A0A318CMF2-F1
#
_cell.length_a   1.000
_cell.length_b   1.000
_cell.length_c   1.000
_cell.angle_alpha   90.00
_cell.angle_beta   90.00
_cell.angle_gamma   90.00
#
_symmetry.space_group_name_H-M   'P 1'
#
loop_
_entity.id
_entity.type
_entity.pdbx_description
1 polymer ?
#
loop_
_entity_poly.entity_id
_entity_poly.type
_entity_poly.pdbx_seq_one_letter_code
_entity_poly.pdbx_strand_id
1 'polypeptide(L)'
;MKSSRVISVVVAICFSLVMAGVAAAADKGPETITFKCEKKGDVAFSHVKHQESATCGDCHHSESPDGKQVPYAEGQKIEKCGTCHTAEMAAPALNSSKKALHKNCKGCHKAAVKEGKTAPTKCAGCHPKKAAK
;
A
#
# COMPACT_ATOMS: atom_id res chain seq x y z
N MET A 1 -23.09 20.13 57.17
CA MET A 1 -23.32 20.03 55.71
C MET A 1 -22.02 20.36 54.97
N LYS A 2 -21.02 19.46 54.98
CA LYS A 2 -19.64 19.76 54.51
C LYS A 2 -19.04 18.66 53.62
N SER A 3 -19.88 17.73 53.14
CA SER A 3 -19.46 16.57 52.34
C SER A 3 -19.78 16.68 50.85
N SER A 4 -20.65 17.62 50.43
CA SER A 4 -21.14 17.64 49.05
C SER A 4 -20.24 18.37 48.04
N ARG A 5 -19.28 19.19 48.49
CA ARG A 5 -18.39 19.98 47.60
C ARG A 5 -17.06 19.30 47.27
N VAL A 6 -16.66 18.29 48.06
CA VAL A 6 -15.39 17.58 47.85
C VAL A 6 -15.55 16.48 46.77
N ILE A 7 -16.75 15.92 46.65
CA ILE A 7 -17.03 14.84 45.69
C ILE A 7 -17.10 15.36 44.24
N SER A 8 -17.61 16.58 44.01
CA SER A 8 -17.69 17.16 42.66
C SER A 8 -16.33 17.55 42.07
N VAL A 9 -15.31 17.82 42.88
CA VAL A 9 -13.97 18.20 42.38
C VAL A 9 -13.16 16.96 41.98
N VAL A 10 -13.33 15.83 42.68
CA VAL A 10 -12.62 14.58 42.37
C VAL A 10 -13.19 13.90 41.11
N VAL A 11 -14.51 13.98 40.89
CA VAL A 11 -15.15 13.42 39.69
C VAL A 11 -14.80 14.21 38.42
N ALA A 12 -14.60 15.53 38.52
CA ALA A 12 -14.19 16.36 37.39
C ALA A 12 -12.72 16.11 36.96
N ILE A 13 -11.84 15.76 37.91
CA ILE A 13 -10.41 15.50 37.63
C ILE A 13 -10.21 14.09 37.06
N CYS A 14 -11.04 13.11 37.44
CA CYS A 14 -10.99 11.76 36.87
C CYS A 14 -11.52 11.68 35.43
N PHE A 15 -12.38 12.61 35.00
CA PHE A 15 -12.91 12.61 33.63
C PHE A 15 -11.97 13.26 32.61
N SER A 16 -11.02 14.09 33.05
CA SER A 16 -10.01 14.73 32.18
C SER A 16 -8.84 13.82 31.77
N LEU A 17 -8.66 12.66 32.40
CA LEU A 17 -7.50 11.77 32.17
C LEU A 17 -7.79 10.55 31.28
N VAL A 18 -9.01 10.40 30.73
CA VAL A 18 -9.38 9.25 29.89
C VAL A 18 -9.36 9.55 28.39
N MET A 19 -8.99 10.76 27.98
CA MET A 19 -8.70 11.12 26.58
C MET A 19 -7.21 10.93 26.24
N ALA A 20 -6.59 9.85 26.76
CA ALA A 20 -5.35 9.34 26.21
C ALA A 20 -5.67 8.79 24.81
N GLY A 21 -5.46 9.64 23.80
CA GLY A 21 -5.76 9.39 22.40
C GLY A 21 -5.31 8.00 21.99
N VAL A 22 -6.29 7.18 21.58
CA VAL A 22 -6.04 5.95 20.85
C VAL A 22 -5.51 6.42 19.49
N ALA A 23 -4.19 6.57 19.38
CA ALA A 23 -3.56 6.72 18.09
C ALA A 23 -3.84 5.42 17.33
N ALA A 24 -4.86 5.45 16.46
CA ALA A 24 -5.07 4.38 15.49
C ALA A 24 -3.80 4.33 14.64
N ALA A 25 -2.93 3.35 14.91
CA ALA A 25 -1.76 3.12 14.10
C ALA A 25 -2.24 2.86 12.67
N ALA A 26 -1.81 3.69 11.72
CA ALA A 26 -2.11 3.50 10.32
C ALA A 26 -1.64 2.10 9.90
N ASP A 27 -2.56 1.27 9.41
CA ASP A 27 -2.26 -0.07 8.93
C ASP A 27 -1.22 0.02 7.78
N LYS A 28 0.00 -0.46 8.05
CA LYS A 28 1.11 -0.47 7.10
C LYS A 28 1.02 -1.64 6.12
N GLY A 29 -0.02 -2.45 6.21
CA GLY A 29 -0.22 -3.63 5.40
C GLY A 29 0.77 -4.76 5.72
N PRO A 30 0.70 -5.88 4.98
CA PRO A 30 1.59 -7.01 5.18
C PRO A 30 3.03 -6.65 4.84
N GLU A 31 3.99 -7.18 5.60
CA GLU A 31 5.42 -6.89 5.36
C GLU A 31 5.91 -7.37 3.99
N THR A 32 5.38 -8.51 3.53
CA THR A 32 5.69 -9.10 2.23
C THR A 32 4.42 -9.64 1.59
N ILE A 33 4.27 -9.41 0.28
CA ILE A 33 3.24 -10.01 -0.56
C ILE A 33 3.88 -10.81 -1.68
N THR A 34 3.16 -11.80 -2.20
CA THR A 34 3.63 -12.60 -3.35
C THR A 34 2.73 -12.38 -4.55
N PHE A 35 3.29 -11.85 -5.64
CA PHE A 35 2.62 -11.82 -6.93
C PHE A 35 2.84 -13.15 -7.65
N LYS A 36 1.77 -13.94 -7.72
CA LYS A 36 1.78 -15.22 -8.45
C LYS A 36 1.93 -14.99 -9.94
N CYS A 37 2.82 -15.76 -10.56
CA CYS A 37 3.10 -15.67 -11.98
C CYS A 37 2.98 -17.04 -12.65
N GLU A 38 2.19 -17.11 -13.72
CA GLU A 38 1.95 -18.36 -14.44
C GLU A 38 3.19 -18.79 -15.25
N LYS A 39 3.77 -17.85 -16.02
CA LYS A 39 4.85 -18.13 -16.99
C LYS A 39 6.27 -17.93 -16.45
N LYS A 40 6.42 -17.29 -15.29
CA LYS A 40 7.70 -16.92 -14.68
C LYS A 40 7.69 -17.27 -13.19
N GLY A 41 8.82 -17.11 -12.50
CA GLY A 41 8.84 -17.21 -11.04
C GLY A 41 7.91 -16.20 -10.40
N ASP A 42 7.32 -16.59 -9.26
CA ASP A 42 6.56 -15.69 -8.42
C ASP A 42 7.47 -14.55 -7.94
N VAL A 43 6.90 -13.37 -7.76
CA VAL A 43 7.63 -12.19 -7.29
C VAL A 43 7.27 -11.95 -5.84
N ALA A 44 8.25 -12.12 -4.94
CA ALA A 44 8.12 -11.64 -3.57
C ALA A 44 8.34 -10.12 -3.57
N PHE A 45 7.38 -9.39 -3.03
CA PHE A 45 7.42 -7.94 -2.88
C PHE A 45 7.47 -7.61 -1.40
N SER A 46 8.57 -7.02 -0.96
CA SER A 46 8.70 -6.50 0.40
C SER A 46 8.03 -5.13 0.47
N HIS A 47 6.88 -5.05 1.13
CA HIS A 47 6.12 -3.81 1.29
C HIS A 47 6.88 -2.81 2.17
N VAL A 48 7.48 -3.30 3.27
CA VAL A 48 8.28 -2.48 4.20
C VAL A 48 9.41 -1.75 3.46
N LYS A 49 10.18 -2.45 2.63
CA LYS A 49 11.27 -1.82 1.86
C LYS A 49 10.79 -0.73 0.91
N HIS A 50 9.60 -0.88 0.32
CA HIS A 50 9.06 0.14 -0.57
C HIS A 50 8.51 1.33 0.20
N GLN A 51 8.01 1.15 1.43
CA GLN A 51 7.57 2.25 2.28
C GLN A 51 8.71 3.17 2.74
N GLU A 52 9.96 2.71 2.70
CA GLU A 52 11.15 3.54 2.98
C GLU A 52 11.45 4.57 1.88
N SER A 53 10.93 4.35 0.67
CA SER A 53 11.30 5.15 -0.51
C SER A 53 10.13 5.57 -1.40
N ALA A 54 8.92 5.12 -1.09
CA ALA A 54 7.69 5.41 -1.80
C ALA A 54 6.55 5.70 -0.79
N THR A 55 5.58 6.46 -1.27
CA THR A 55 4.34 6.76 -0.57
C THR A 55 3.27 5.73 -0.91
N CYS A 56 2.21 5.65 -0.10
CA CYS A 56 1.07 4.76 -0.36
C CYS A 56 0.49 4.98 -1.76
N GLY A 57 0.43 6.24 -2.22
CA GLY A 57 -0.16 6.63 -3.50
C GLY A 57 0.70 6.40 -4.73
N ASP A 58 1.98 6.06 -4.58
CA ASP A 58 2.82 5.62 -5.70
C ASP A 58 2.38 4.26 -6.25
N CYS A 59 1.58 3.52 -5.47
CA CYS A 59 1.04 2.22 -5.84
C CYS A 59 -0.49 2.14 -5.69
N HIS A 60 -1.03 2.60 -4.56
CA HIS A 60 -2.44 2.48 -4.24
C HIS A 60 -3.21 3.69 -4.73
N HIS A 61 -4.00 3.49 -5.77
CA HIS A 61 -4.89 4.50 -6.31
C HIS A 61 -6.31 3.96 -6.38
N SER A 62 -7.28 4.86 -6.44
CA SER A 62 -8.68 4.54 -6.67
C SER A 62 -9.07 4.80 -8.13
N GLU A 63 -10.32 4.52 -8.44
CA GLU A 63 -10.94 4.84 -9.73
C GLU A 63 -12.19 5.69 -9.48
N SER A 64 -12.40 6.70 -10.32
CA SER A 64 -13.64 7.48 -10.34
C SER A 64 -14.74 6.73 -11.11
N PRO A 65 -16.03 7.12 -10.96
CA PRO A 65 -17.12 6.48 -11.70
C PRO A 65 -16.98 6.52 -13.24
N ASP A 66 -16.21 7.47 -13.78
CA ASP A 66 -15.89 7.58 -15.20
C ASP A 66 -14.61 6.81 -15.62
N GLY A 67 -14.08 5.95 -14.76
CA GLY A 67 -12.96 5.06 -15.06
C GLY A 67 -11.58 5.74 -15.05
N LYS A 68 -11.46 6.91 -14.40
CA LYS A 68 -10.17 7.63 -14.29
C LYS A 68 -9.49 7.30 -12.98
N GLN A 69 -8.17 7.28 -13.00
CA GLN A 69 -7.37 7.09 -11.80
C GLN A 69 -7.58 8.27 -10.84
N VAL A 70 -7.87 7.96 -9.57
CA VAL A 70 -7.99 8.91 -8.46
C VAL A 70 -6.81 8.68 -7.51
N PRO A 71 -6.16 9.74 -7.00
CA PRO A 71 -5.07 9.60 -6.04
C PRO A 71 -5.44 8.83 -4.78
N TYR A 72 -4.42 8.38 -4.06
CA TYR A 72 -4.60 7.74 -2.78
C TYR A 72 -5.34 8.64 -1.78
N ALA A 73 -6.35 8.08 -1.11
CA ALA A 73 -6.91 8.64 0.11
C ALA A 73 -6.61 7.72 1.30
N GLU A 74 -6.31 8.32 2.45
CA GLU A 74 -6.12 7.59 3.70
C GLU A 74 -7.42 6.88 4.10
N GLY A 75 -7.29 5.64 4.56
CA GLY A 75 -8.43 4.78 4.91
C GLY A 75 -9.19 4.20 3.71
N GLN A 76 -8.77 4.44 2.46
CA GLN A 76 -9.39 3.78 1.31
C GLN A 76 -9.19 2.25 1.41
N LYS A 77 -10.18 1.49 0.93
CA LYS A 77 -10.07 0.05 0.83
C LYS A 77 -9.00 -0.32 -0.22
N ILE A 78 -8.03 -1.13 0.17
CA ILE A 78 -6.99 -1.63 -0.74
C ILE A 78 -7.44 -2.94 -1.36
N GLU A 79 -7.73 -2.90 -2.66
CA GLU A 79 -8.07 -4.06 -3.46
C GLU A 79 -6.85 -4.64 -4.19
N LYS A 80 -6.97 -5.89 -4.63
CA LYS A 80 -5.97 -6.49 -5.52
C LYS A 80 -5.97 -5.73 -6.84
N CYS A 81 -4.78 -5.54 -7.44
CA CYS A 81 -4.65 -4.86 -8.74
C CYS A 81 -5.57 -5.47 -9.81
N GLY A 82 -5.78 -6.78 -9.76
CA GLY A 82 -6.58 -7.54 -10.73
C GLY A 82 -8.08 -7.42 -10.55
N THR A 83 -8.54 -6.71 -9.53
CA THR A 83 -9.96 -6.37 -9.38
C THR A 83 -10.38 -5.36 -10.44
N CYS A 84 -9.53 -4.36 -10.74
CA CYS A 84 -9.83 -3.32 -11.74
C CYS A 84 -8.95 -3.43 -13.00
N HIS A 85 -7.67 -3.82 -12.87
CA HIS A 85 -6.80 -4.07 -14.02
C HIS A 85 -7.12 -5.43 -14.65
N THR A 86 -8.26 -5.50 -15.33
CA THR A 86 -8.81 -6.66 -16.03
C THR A 86 -8.84 -6.40 -17.54
N ALA A 87 -9.13 -7.46 -18.32
CA ALA A 87 -9.21 -7.37 -19.78
C ALA A 87 -10.29 -6.39 -20.27
N GLU A 88 -11.28 -6.07 -19.44
CA GLU A 88 -12.41 -5.18 -19.73
C GLU A 88 -12.03 -3.69 -19.68
N MET A 89 -10.88 -3.35 -19.07
CA MET A 89 -10.40 -1.99 -19.02
C MET A 89 -10.11 -1.47 -20.44
N ALA A 90 -10.69 -0.30 -20.77
CA ALA A 90 -10.55 0.34 -22.07
C ALA A 90 -9.08 0.64 -22.44
N ALA A 91 -8.22 0.91 -21.45
CA ALA A 91 -6.80 1.17 -21.63
C ALA A 91 -6.00 -0.15 -21.82
N PRO A 92 -5.60 -0.54 -23.05
CA PRO A 92 -5.01 -1.85 -23.30
C PRO A 92 -3.61 -2.00 -22.69
N ALA A 93 -2.95 -0.88 -22.39
CA ALA A 93 -1.66 -0.86 -21.71
C ALA A 93 -1.75 -1.17 -20.20
N LEU A 94 -2.96 -1.21 -19.64
CA LEU A 94 -3.22 -1.38 -18.21
C LEU A 94 -4.24 -2.48 -17.89
N ASN A 95 -4.84 -3.11 -18.91
CA ASN A 95 -5.92 -4.10 -18.80
C ASN A 95 -5.50 -5.49 -18.24
N SER A 96 -4.47 -5.54 -17.41
CA SER A 96 -4.11 -6.69 -16.60
C SER A 96 -3.22 -6.24 -15.45
N SER A 97 -3.29 -6.90 -14.30
CA SER A 97 -2.34 -6.70 -13.19
C SER A 97 -0.89 -6.80 -13.66
N LYS A 98 -0.60 -7.76 -14.55
CA LYS A 98 0.73 -7.92 -15.14
C LYS A 98 1.18 -6.63 -15.81
N LYS A 99 0.37 -6.06 -16.71
CA LYS A 99 0.73 -4.84 -17.45
C LYS A 99 0.87 -3.64 -16.51
N ALA A 100 -0.06 -3.47 -15.57
CA ALA A 100 -0.01 -2.41 -14.57
C ALA A 100 1.29 -2.47 -13.74
N LEU A 101 1.63 -3.64 -13.18
CA LEU A 101 2.87 -3.85 -12.42
C LEU A 101 4.12 -3.63 -13.27
N HIS A 102 4.17 -4.14 -14.52
CA HIS A 102 5.32 -3.94 -15.39
C HIS A 102 5.50 -2.48 -15.82
N LYS A 103 4.41 -1.70 -15.88
CA LYS A 103 4.48 -0.25 -16.13
C LYS A 103 4.97 0.48 -14.88
N ASN A 104 4.32 0.26 -13.74
CA ASN A 104 4.61 0.99 -12.50
C ASN A 104 5.97 0.59 -11.90
N CYS A 105 6.14 -0.69 -11.54
CA CYS A 105 7.33 -1.17 -10.84
C CYS A 105 8.60 -0.97 -11.67
N LYS A 106 8.58 -1.38 -12.96
CA LYS A 106 9.76 -1.18 -13.82
C LYS A 106 10.00 0.29 -14.15
N GLY A 107 8.94 1.11 -14.22
CA GLY A 107 9.05 2.55 -14.45
C GLY A 107 9.80 3.23 -13.30
N CYS A 108 9.29 3.04 -12.08
CA CYS A 108 9.91 3.54 -10.85
C CYS A 108 11.34 3.01 -10.69
N HIS A 109 11.58 1.70 -10.86
CA HIS A 109 12.92 1.13 -10.73
C HIS A 109 13.91 1.69 -11.77
N LYS A 110 13.46 1.96 -13.01
CA LYS A 110 14.32 2.61 -14.01
C LYS A 110 14.65 4.04 -13.63
N ALA A 111 13.70 4.79 -13.06
CA ALA A 111 13.96 6.13 -12.56
C ALA A 111 14.96 6.10 -11.39
N ALA A 112 14.75 5.21 -10.42
CA ALA A 112 15.66 5.00 -9.30
C ALA A 112 17.09 4.67 -9.77
N VAL A 113 17.24 3.79 -10.77
CA VAL A 113 18.56 3.46 -11.34
C VAL A 113 19.21 4.67 -12.01
N LYS A 114 18.45 5.54 -12.68
CA LYS A 114 18.98 6.80 -13.25
C LYS A 114 19.46 7.76 -12.17
N GLU A 115 18.86 7.71 -11.00
CA GLU A 115 19.27 8.46 -9.79
C GLU A 115 20.43 7.79 -9.03
N GLY A 116 21.01 6.70 -9.55
CA GLY A 116 22.11 5.99 -8.90
C GLY A 116 21.68 5.02 -7.80
N LYS A 117 20.38 4.76 -7.63
CA LYS A 117 19.85 3.79 -6.66
C LYS A 117 19.85 2.38 -7.24
N THR A 118 19.95 1.37 -6.37
CA THR A 118 19.89 -0.03 -6.79
C THR A 118 18.44 -0.51 -6.85
N ALA A 119 17.96 -0.87 -8.05
CA ALA A 119 16.64 -1.47 -8.23
C ALA A 119 16.61 -2.48 -9.39
N PRO A 120 15.86 -3.60 -9.27
CA PRO A 120 15.83 -4.61 -10.32
C PRO A 120 15.01 -4.13 -11.53
N THR A 121 15.64 -4.08 -12.71
CA THR A 121 14.98 -3.68 -13.97
C THR A 121 14.91 -4.80 -15.00
N LYS A 122 15.72 -5.85 -14.82
CA LYS A 122 15.78 -7.04 -15.67
C LYS A 122 14.75 -8.07 -15.22
N CYS A 123 14.24 -8.89 -16.15
CA CYS A 123 13.20 -9.88 -15.86
C CYS A 123 13.56 -10.83 -14.70
N ALA A 124 14.79 -11.35 -14.69
CA ALA A 124 15.25 -12.27 -13.64
C ALA A 124 15.50 -11.58 -12.29
N GLY A 125 15.63 -10.25 -12.26
CA GLY A 125 15.79 -9.48 -11.03
C GLY A 125 14.51 -9.41 -10.19
N CYS A 126 13.35 -9.53 -10.84
CA CYS A 126 12.05 -9.62 -10.14
C CYS A 126 11.49 -11.05 -10.16
N HIS A 127 11.67 -11.78 -11.27
CA HIS A 127 11.20 -13.14 -11.44
C HIS A 127 12.37 -14.13 -11.29
N PRO A 128 12.72 -14.54 -10.06
CA PRO A 128 13.74 -15.56 -9.86
C PRO A 128 13.33 -16.82 -10.63
N LYS A 129 14.32 -17.51 -11.21
CA LYS A 129 14.06 -18.80 -11.85
C LYS A 129 13.47 -19.70 -10.77
N LYS A 130 12.29 -20.29 -10.99
CA LYS A 130 11.76 -21.29 -10.06
C LYS A 130 12.88 -22.31 -9.87
N ALA A 131 13.30 -22.55 -8.63
CA ALA A 131 14.20 -23.66 -8.36
C ALA A 131 13.53 -24.90 -8.98
N ALA A 132 14.29 -25.66 -9.77
CA ALA A 132 13.83 -26.97 -10.20
C ALA A 132 13.48 -27.73 -8.92
N LYS A 133 12.21 -28.13 -8.78
CA LYS A 133 11.82 -29.07 -7.74
C LYS A 133 12.44 -30.42 -8.03
#